data_AF-K9UA91-F1
#
_entry.id   AF-K9UA91-F1
#
_cell.length_a   1.000
_cell.length_b   1.000
_cell.length_c   1.000
_cell.angle_alpha   90.00
_cell.angle_beta   90.00
_cell.angle_gamma   90.00
#
_symmetry.space_group_name_H-M   'P 1'
#
loop_
_entity.id
_entity.type
_entity.pdbx_description
1 polymer ?
#
loop_
_entity_poly.entity_id
_entity_poly.type
_entity_poly.pdbx_seq_one_letter_code
_entity_poly.pdbx_strand_id
1 'polypeptide(L)'
;MFKQELIDRALMEMKFQVKWLEYDFIDRAFLLNLYEHFIHSNDKSTEHYRYGAFRKILQDNKYLDDCSIDNYIELAKIDEDRAMAKAALVDLFRWKGLSDEQYKKLVHSPEFASEIFQTYHRNKSMIETISKIPISDEIIEDCIQNYPANIQEYLLYKEDIKRHQLEYIYQHGTKKRIRNMAKNMLGSRRYR
;
A
#
# COMPACT_ATOMS: atom_id res chain seq x y z
N MET A 1 -2.33 -42.25 1.89
CA MET A 1 -0.95 -42.02 1.44
C MET A 1 -0.90 -41.08 0.24
N PHE A 2 -1.55 -41.41 -0.89
CA PHE A 2 -1.55 -40.59 -2.12
C PHE A 2 -1.88 -39.08 -1.99
N LYS A 3 -2.69 -38.67 -1.01
CA LYS A 3 -3.02 -37.24 -0.82
C LYS A 3 -1.88 -36.42 -0.22
N GLN A 4 -1.06 -36.98 0.66
CA GLN A 4 0.03 -36.22 1.29
C GLN A 4 1.18 -36.02 0.30
N GLU A 5 1.55 -37.07 -0.44
CA GLU A 5 2.56 -37.00 -1.50
C GLU A 5 2.23 -35.94 -2.57
N LEU A 6 0.94 -35.81 -2.92
CA LEU A 6 0.49 -34.79 -3.86
C LEU A 6 0.62 -33.37 -3.28
N ILE A 7 0.32 -33.18 -1.99
CA ILE A 7 0.51 -31.89 -1.30
C ILE A 7 2.00 -31.54 -1.24
N ASP A 8 2.85 -32.49 -0.86
CA ASP A 8 4.29 -32.27 -0.77
C ASP A 8 4.88 -31.91 -2.13
N ARG A 9 4.41 -32.57 -3.21
CA ARG A 9 4.77 -32.23 -4.59
C ARG A 9 4.30 -30.83 -4.98
N ALA A 10 3.05 -30.47 -4.68
CA ALA A 10 2.50 -29.15 -4.99
C ALA A 10 3.28 -28.04 -4.27
N LEU A 11 3.60 -28.22 -2.98
CA LEU A 11 4.44 -27.29 -2.22
C LEU A 11 5.81 -27.11 -2.90
N MET A 12 6.46 -28.22 -3.26
CA MET A 12 7.79 -28.20 -3.88
C MET A 12 7.77 -27.55 -5.27
N GLU A 13 6.90 -27.99 -6.17
CA GLU A 13 6.89 -27.55 -7.58
C GLU A 13 6.39 -26.10 -7.73
N MET A 14 5.45 -25.67 -6.89
CA MET A 14 4.96 -24.28 -6.87
C MET A 14 5.76 -23.38 -5.92
N LYS A 15 6.76 -23.95 -5.24
CA LYS A 15 7.64 -23.30 -4.26
C LYS A 15 6.90 -22.59 -3.13
N PHE A 16 5.77 -23.15 -2.71
CA PHE A 16 5.09 -22.73 -1.49
C PHE A 16 5.84 -23.29 -0.28
N GLN A 17 6.08 -22.44 0.71
CA GLN A 17 6.59 -22.87 2.01
C GLN A 17 5.49 -23.59 2.79
N VAL A 18 5.84 -24.59 3.60
CA VAL A 18 4.85 -25.32 4.42
C VAL A 18 4.08 -24.39 5.37
N LYS A 19 4.73 -23.30 5.82
CA LYS A 19 4.15 -22.24 6.66
C LYS A 19 2.85 -21.63 6.12
N TRP A 20 2.65 -21.65 4.79
CA TRP A 20 1.38 -21.18 4.21
C TRP A 20 0.17 -22.00 4.69
N LEU A 21 0.36 -23.30 4.88
CA LEU A 21 -0.65 -24.21 5.44
C LEU A 21 -0.68 -24.12 6.98
N GLU A 22 0.48 -23.99 7.63
CA GLU A 22 0.56 -23.88 9.10
C GLU A 22 -0.10 -22.61 9.64
N TYR A 23 -0.11 -21.53 8.84
CA TYR A 23 -0.74 -20.26 9.18
C TYR A 23 -2.20 -20.17 8.72
N ASP A 24 -2.76 -21.25 8.17
CA ASP A 24 -4.12 -21.33 7.64
C ASP A 24 -4.46 -20.24 6.59
N PHE A 25 -3.46 -19.65 5.94
CA PHE A 25 -3.68 -18.67 4.86
C PHE A 25 -4.09 -19.32 3.55
N ILE A 26 -3.67 -20.56 3.36
CA ILE A 26 -4.22 -21.43 2.34
C ILE A 26 -4.57 -22.76 3.00
N ASP A 27 -5.59 -23.42 2.47
CA ASP A 27 -5.85 -24.80 2.80
C ASP A 27 -5.29 -25.75 1.72
N ARG A 28 -5.34 -27.04 2.02
CA ARG A 28 -4.88 -28.10 1.12
C ARG A 28 -5.66 -28.13 -0.19
N ALA A 29 -6.96 -27.81 -0.18
CA ALA A 29 -7.77 -27.83 -1.39
C ALA A 29 -7.41 -26.66 -2.32
N PHE A 30 -7.21 -25.48 -1.76
CA PHE A 30 -6.75 -24.29 -2.47
C PHE A 30 -5.39 -24.53 -3.12
N LEU A 31 -4.42 -25.09 -2.39
CA LEU A 31 -3.11 -25.43 -2.95
C LEU A 31 -3.21 -26.41 -4.13
N LEU A 32 -4.02 -27.46 -4.00
CA LEU A 32 -4.19 -28.44 -5.08
C LEU A 32 -4.90 -27.83 -6.30
N ASN A 33 -5.85 -26.93 -6.11
CA ASN A 33 -6.49 -26.20 -7.20
C ASN A 33 -5.48 -25.30 -7.94
N LEU A 34 -4.62 -24.59 -7.20
CA LEU A 34 -3.53 -23.82 -7.82
C LEU A 34 -2.56 -24.72 -8.58
N TYR A 35 -2.24 -25.89 -8.04
CA TYR A 35 -1.33 -26.84 -8.66
C TYR A 35 -1.90 -27.45 -9.94
N GLU A 36 -3.18 -27.82 -9.92
CA GLU A 36 -3.88 -28.27 -11.13
C GLU A 36 -3.90 -27.18 -12.21
N HIS A 37 -4.18 -25.94 -11.83
CA HIS A 37 -4.10 -24.81 -12.77
C HIS A 37 -2.68 -24.63 -13.32
N PHE A 38 -1.67 -24.68 -12.46
CA PHE A 38 -0.27 -24.57 -12.83
C PHE A 38 0.16 -25.65 -13.83
N ILE A 39 -0.27 -26.91 -13.66
CA ILE A 39 0.04 -28.00 -14.59
C ILE A 39 -0.55 -27.73 -15.98
N HIS A 40 -1.80 -27.29 -16.05
CA HIS A 40 -2.55 -27.16 -17.30
C HIS A 40 -2.42 -25.78 -17.98
N SER A 41 -1.94 -24.76 -17.27
CA SER A 41 -1.77 -23.41 -17.82
C SER A 41 -0.45 -23.26 -18.60
N ASN A 42 -0.42 -22.26 -19.48
CA ASN A 42 0.81 -21.82 -20.14
C ASN A 42 1.68 -20.94 -19.22
N ASP A 43 1.13 -20.44 -18.11
CA ASP A 43 1.86 -19.61 -17.15
C ASP A 43 2.55 -20.51 -16.12
N LYS A 44 3.86 -20.68 -16.29
CA LYS A 44 4.73 -21.47 -15.41
C LYS A 44 5.44 -20.61 -14.36
N SER A 45 5.05 -19.35 -14.19
CA SER A 45 5.66 -18.40 -13.26
C SER A 45 5.08 -18.61 -11.86
N THR A 46 5.73 -19.46 -11.05
CA THR A 46 5.23 -19.85 -9.72
C THR A 46 4.98 -18.66 -8.78
N GLU A 47 5.74 -17.58 -8.93
CA GLU A 47 5.61 -16.33 -8.19
C GLU A 47 4.27 -15.64 -8.42
N HIS A 48 3.65 -15.80 -9.61
CA HIS A 48 2.30 -15.27 -9.87
C HIS A 48 1.25 -15.94 -9.00
N TYR A 49 1.38 -17.25 -8.75
CA TYR A 49 0.46 -18.02 -7.93
C TYR A 49 0.64 -17.66 -6.45
N ARG A 50 1.88 -17.55 -5.97
CA ARG A 50 2.17 -17.12 -4.59
C ARG A 50 1.72 -15.69 -4.33
N TYR A 51 1.97 -14.77 -5.26
CA TYR A 51 1.46 -13.41 -5.19
C TYR A 51 -0.08 -13.36 -5.22
N GLY A 52 -0.69 -14.19 -6.06
CA GLY A 52 -2.13 -14.39 -6.10
C GLY A 52 -2.70 -14.80 -4.74
N ALA A 53 -2.03 -15.74 -4.06
CA ALA A 53 -2.40 -16.17 -2.71
C ALA A 53 -2.28 -15.02 -1.69
N PHE A 54 -1.18 -14.26 -1.69
CA PHE A 54 -1.04 -13.06 -0.84
C PHE A 54 -2.18 -12.07 -1.02
N ARG A 55 -2.49 -11.71 -2.27
CA ARG A 55 -3.60 -10.79 -2.57
C ARG A 55 -4.94 -11.33 -2.11
N LYS A 56 -5.17 -12.64 -2.30
CA LYS A 56 -6.41 -13.30 -1.86
C LYS A 56 -6.62 -13.17 -0.35
N ILE A 57 -5.57 -13.37 0.46
CA ILE A 57 -5.64 -13.19 1.93
C ILE A 57 -6.20 -11.80 2.26
N LEU A 58 -5.65 -10.74 1.66
CA LEU A 58 -6.07 -9.36 1.92
C LEU A 58 -7.46 -9.03 1.34
N GLN A 59 -7.87 -9.69 0.27
CA GLN A 59 -9.18 -9.46 -0.37
C GLN A 59 -10.32 -10.15 0.37
N ASP A 60 -10.09 -11.36 0.86
CA ASP A 60 -11.12 -12.18 1.52
C ASP A 60 -11.35 -11.75 2.96
N ASN A 61 -10.35 -11.13 3.58
CA ASN A 61 -10.42 -10.68 4.96
C ASN A 61 -10.77 -9.19 5.02
N LYS A 62 -11.67 -8.82 5.94
CA LYS A 62 -11.89 -7.42 6.31
C LYS A 62 -10.94 -6.95 7.41
N TYR A 63 -10.41 -7.89 8.17
CA TYR A 63 -9.55 -7.69 9.33
C TYR A 63 -8.61 -8.90 9.47
N LEU A 64 -7.38 -8.64 9.90
CA LEU A 64 -6.39 -9.62 10.28
C LEU A 64 -5.89 -9.23 11.67
N ASP A 65 -5.77 -10.20 12.56
CA ASP A 65 -5.16 -9.96 13.86
C ASP A 65 -3.65 -9.78 13.76
N ASP A 66 -3.02 -9.35 14.86
CA ASP A 66 -1.58 -9.06 14.89
C ASP A 66 -0.74 -10.30 14.56
N CYS A 67 -1.18 -11.48 14.99
CA CYS A 67 -0.50 -12.74 14.68
C CYS A 67 -0.54 -13.04 13.18
N SER A 68 -1.69 -12.84 12.54
CA SER A 68 -1.84 -13.01 11.09
C SER A 68 -1.01 -12.00 10.30
N ILE A 69 -0.93 -10.76 10.77
CA ILE A 69 -0.06 -9.75 10.13
C ILE A 69 1.41 -10.18 10.22
N ASP A 70 1.86 -10.61 11.40
CA ASP A 70 3.24 -11.05 11.60
C ASP A 70 3.55 -12.31 10.75
N ASN A 71 2.60 -13.25 10.66
CA ASN A 71 2.69 -14.44 9.80
C ASN A 71 2.76 -14.07 8.30
N TYR A 72 1.97 -13.10 7.85
CA TYR A 72 2.00 -12.61 6.46
C TYR A 72 3.38 -12.01 6.13
N ILE A 73 3.91 -11.19 7.04
CA ILE A 73 5.24 -10.57 6.88
C ILE A 73 6.32 -11.64 6.84
N GLU A 74 6.24 -12.65 7.72
CA GLU A 74 7.21 -13.74 7.73
C GLU A 74 7.21 -14.52 6.41
N LEU A 75 6.03 -14.86 5.87
CA LEU A 75 5.93 -15.52 4.56
C LEU A 75 6.60 -14.73 3.45
N ALA A 76 6.39 -13.41 3.41
CA ALA A 76 7.07 -12.56 2.44
C ALA A 76 8.59 -12.56 2.66
N LYS A 77 9.07 -12.57 3.91
CA LYS A 77 10.51 -12.59 4.22
C LYS A 77 11.21 -13.89 3.83
N ILE A 78 10.51 -15.01 3.89
CA ILE A 78 11.10 -16.32 3.54
C ILE A 78 10.92 -16.67 2.06
N ASP A 79 10.12 -15.92 1.29
CA ASP A 79 9.99 -16.17 -0.15
C ASP A 79 11.30 -15.87 -0.88
N GLU A 80 11.64 -16.74 -1.81
CA GLU A 80 12.83 -16.61 -2.66
C GLU A 80 12.71 -15.46 -3.66
N ASP A 81 11.48 -15.16 -4.12
CA ASP A 81 11.24 -14.05 -5.03
C ASP A 81 11.08 -12.74 -4.24
N ARG A 82 12.18 -11.99 -4.15
CA ARG A 82 12.23 -10.72 -3.42
C ARG A 82 11.37 -9.62 -4.04
N ALA A 83 11.15 -9.64 -5.35
CA ALA A 83 10.33 -8.64 -6.01
C ALA A 83 8.85 -8.86 -5.68
N MET A 84 8.41 -10.12 -5.76
CA MET A 84 7.07 -10.54 -5.37
C MET A 84 6.81 -10.31 -3.88
N ALA A 85 7.73 -10.74 -3.01
CA ALA A 85 7.63 -10.50 -1.57
C ALA A 85 7.47 -9.01 -1.23
N LYS A 86 8.27 -8.15 -1.88
CA LYS A 86 8.17 -6.71 -1.70
C LYS A 86 6.82 -6.16 -2.18
N ALA A 87 6.29 -6.66 -3.29
CA ALA A 87 4.96 -6.30 -3.77
C ALA A 87 3.87 -6.70 -2.76
N ALA A 88 3.92 -7.92 -2.22
CA ALA A 88 3.00 -8.39 -1.18
C ALA A 88 3.04 -7.53 0.09
N LEU A 89 4.24 -7.08 0.52
CA LEU A 89 4.38 -6.15 1.66
C LEU A 89 3.84 -4.76 1.34
N VAL A 90 4.00 -4.27 0.11
CA VAL A 90 3.37 -3.02 -0.35
C VAL A 90 1.85 -3.13 -0.31
N ASP A 91 1.29 -4.27 -0.70
CA ASP A 91 -0.16 -4.49 -0.62
C ASP A 91 -0.64 -4.51 0.84
N LEU A 92 0.05 -5.21 1.73
CA LEU A 92 -0.26 -5.20 3.18
C LEU A 92 -0.20 -3.78 3.75
N PHE A 93 0.86 -3.03 3.47
CA PHE A 93 1.04 -1.66 3.99
C PHE A 93 -0.07 -0.69 3.55
N ARG A 94 -0.64 -0.93 2.37
CA ARG A 94 -1.72 -0.12 1.78
C ARG A 94 -3.11 -0.67 2.08
N TRP A 95 -3.18 -1.83 2.74
CA TRP A 95 -4.44 -2.52 2.97
C TRP A 95 -5.30 -1.76 3.99
N LYS A 96 -6.57 -1.58 3.64
CA LYS A 96 -7.53 -0.78 4.43
C LYS A 96 -8.02 -1.49 5.70
N GLY A 97 -7.73 -2.79 5.85
CA GLY A 97 -8.12 -3.57 7.03
C GLY A 97 -7.18 -3.40 8.22
N LEU A 98 -6.06 -2.68 8.08
CA LEU A 98 -5.18 -2.36 9.19
C LEU A 98 -5.86 -1.39 10.16
N SER A 99 -5.79 -1.69 11.46
CA SER A 99 -6.03 -0.70 12.51
C SER A 99 -4.95 0.37 12.52
N ASP A 100 -5.22 1.49 13.20
CA ASP A 100 -4.24 2.57 13.36
C ASP A 100 -3.00 2.08 14.13
N GLU A 101 -3.19 1.23 15.14
CA GLU A 101 -2.13 0.60 15.94
C GLU A 101 -1.26 -0.32 15.08
N GLN A 102 -1.89 -1.20 14.28
CA GLN A 102 -1.18 -2.09 13.37
C GLN A 102 -0.40 -1.28 12.33
N TYR A 103 -1.02 -0.29 11.72
CA TYR A 103 -0.35 0.58 10.74
C TYR A 103 0.87 1.28 11.37
N LYS A 104 0.73 1.83 12.59
CA LYS A 104 1.86 2.41 13.33
C LYS A 104 2.95 1.38 13.61
N LYS A 105 2.62 0.15 14.01
CA LYS A 105 3.60 -0.94 14.19
C LYS A 105 4.38 -1.20 12.90
N LEU A 106 3.68 -1.29 11.76
CA LEU A 106 4.31 -1.53 10.47
C LEU A 106 5.30 -0.41 10.11
N VAL A 107 4.92 0.85 10.24
CA VAL A 107 5.77 2.02 9.90
C VAL A 107 7.13 1.98 10.61
N HIS A 108 7.16 1.50 11.85
CA HIS A 108 8.37 1.44 12.69
C HIS A 108 9.13 0.11 12.60
N SER A 109 8.60 -0.87 11.86
CA SER A 109 9.24 -2.18 11.72
C SER A 109 10.31 -2.21 10.61
N PRO A 110 11.41 -2.97 10.79
CA PRO A 110 12.53 -2.99 9.84
C PRO A 110 12.14 -3.32 8.40
N GLU A 111 11.14 -4.17 8.22
CA GLU A 111 10.62 -4.61 6.91
C GLU A 111 10.07 -3.45 6.08
N PHE A 112 9.64 -2.37 6.74
CA PHE A 112 9.05 -1.18 6.12
C PHE A 112 9.96 0.05 6.22
N ALA A 113 11.24 -0.13 6.55
CA ALA A 113 12.20 0.98 6.63
C ALA A 113 12.58 1.58 5.27
N SER A 114 12.25 0.91 4.15
CA SER A 114 12.63 1.40 2.82
C SER A 114 11.88 2.67 2.41
N GLU A 115 12.52 3.49 1.57
CA GLU A 115 11.99 4.80 1.13
C GLU A 115 10.58 4.72 0.53
N ILE A 116 10.22 3.60 -0.13
CA ILE A 116 8.89 3.44 -0.74
C ILE A 116 7.78 3.47 0.33
N PHE A 117 7.99 2.77 1.45
CA PHE A 117 7.03 2.73 2.56
C PHE A 117 7.03 4.05 3.32
N GLN A 118 8.22 4.61 3.59
CA GLN A 118 8.35 5.86 4.34
C GLN A 118 7.79 7.06 3.55
N THR A 119 8.02 7.12 2.23
CA THR A 119 7.37 8.11 1.36
C THR A 119 5.85 7.93 1.35
N TYR A 120 5.33 6.70 1.30
CA TYR A 120 3.88 6.47 1.39
C TYR A 120 3.33 6.94 2.74
N HIS A 121 3.98 6.59 3.85
CA HIS A 121 3.59 7.00 5.19
C HIS A 121 3.61 8.52 5.36
N ARG A 122 4.68 9.19 4.91
CA ARG A 122 4.81 10.65 4.93
C ARG A 122 3.67 11.31 4.16
N ASN A 123 3.41 10.85 2.94
CA ASN A 123 2.32 11.36 2.11
C ASN A 123 0.94 11.14 2.75
N LYS A 124 0.66 9.95 3.29
CA LYS A 124 -0.60 9.64 3.98
C LYS A 124 -0.78 10.55 5.20
N SER A 125 0.26 10.68 6.02
CA SER A 125 0.23 11.52 7.23
C SER A 125 -0.02 12.98 6.90
N MET A 126 0.58 13.50 5.83
CA MET A 126 0.32 14.88 5.39
C MET A 126 -1.11 15.08 4.89
N ILE A 127 -1.69 14.13 4.15
CA ILE A 127 -3.11 14.20 3.76
C ILE A 127 -4.00 14.23 5.00
N GLU A 128 -3.71 13.38 5.99
CA GLU A 128 -4.46 13.36 7.25
C GLU A 128 -4.34 14.69 7.98
N THR A 129 -3.14 15.26 8.08
CA THR A 129 -2.90 16.60 8.65
C THR A 129 -3.74 17.64 7.93
N ILE A 130 -3.62 17.74 6.60
CA ILE A 130 -4.41 18.68 5.78
C ILE A 130 -5.91 18.49 6.04
N SER A 131 -6.39 17.26 6.17
CA SER A 131 -7.83 17.02 6.41
C SER A 131 -8.31 17.44 7.81
N LYS A 132 -7.47 17.30 8.84
CA LYS A 132 -7.89 17.44 10.26
C LYS A 132 -7.69 18.83 10.84
N ILE A 133 -6.69 19.59 10.37
CA ILE A 133 -6.35 20.89 10.94
C ILE A 133 -6.61 22.05 9.97
N PRO A 134 -6.83 23.28 10.49
CA PRO A 134 -6.85 24.47 9.65
C PRO A 134 -5.53 24.65 8.90
N ILE A 135 -5.60 25.13 7.65
CA ILE A 135 -4.42 25.26 6.81
C ILE A 135 -3.62 26.52 7.16
N SER A 136 -2.39 26.34 7.64
CA SER A 136 -1.46 27.42 7.93
C SER A 136 -0.49 27.66 6.76
N ASP A 137 0.18 28.81 6.78
CA ASP A 137 1.14 29.17 5.73
C ASP A 137 2.33 28.19 5.74
N GLU A 138 2.76 27.73 6.92
CA GLU A 138 3.84 26.74 7.05
C GLU A 138 3.50 25.40 6.39
N ILE A 139 2.24 24.94 6.48
CA ILE A 139 1.81 23.69 5.83
C ILE A 139 1.81 23.85 4.31
N ILE A 140 1.39 25.02 3.79
CA ILE A 140 1.43 25.32 2.35
C ILE A 140 2.88 25.26 1.84
N GLU A 141 3.80 25.91 2.54
CA GLU A 141 5.22 25.93 2.18
C GLU A 141 5.83 24.53 2.22
N ASP A 142 5.60 23.77 3.30
CA ASP A 142 6.09 22.40 3.45
C ASP A 142 5.57 21.49 2.32
N CYS A 143 4.28 21.55 2.02
CA CYS A 143 3.67 20.78 0.93
C CYS A 143 4.26 21.12 -0.45
N ILE A 144 4.60 22.39 -0.68
CA ILE A 144 5.20 22.82 -1.94
C ILE A 144 6.63 22.30 -2.08
N GLN A 145 7.41 22.35 -1.00
CA GLN A 145 8.83 21.99 -1.00
C GLN A 145 9.06 20.47 -0.96
N ASN A 146 8.28 19.75 -0.15
CA ASN A 146 8.61 18.39 0.27
C ASN A 146 7.65 17.31 -0.25
N TYR A 147 6.53 17.69 -0.88
CA TYR A 147 5.49 16.75 -1.25
C TYR A 147 5.14 16.77 -2.75
N PRO A 148 4.71 15.62 -3.31
CA PRO A 148 4.34 15.52 -4.70
C PRO A 148 3.07 16.31 -5.01
N ALA A 149 2.86 16.59 -6.30
CA ALA A 149 1.79 17.46 -6.79
C ALA A 149 0.37 17.00 -6.38
N ASN A 150 0.14 15.69 -6.21
CA ASN A 150 -1.15 15.18 -5.74
C ASN A 150 -1.47 15.64 -4.31
N ILE A 151 -0.47 15.82 -3.45
CA ILE A 151 -0.65 16.37 -2.09
C ILE A 151 -0.93 17.87 -2.16
N GLN A 152 -0.22 18.59 -3.03
CA GLN A 152 -0.48 20.02 -3.26
C GLN A 152 -1.89 20.26 -3.80
N GLU A 153 -2.43 19.31 -4.57
CA GLU A 153 -3.81 19.38 -5.04
C GLU A 153 -4.82 19.31 -3.89
N TYR A 154 -4.56 18.53 -2.83
CA TYR A 154 -5.43 18.48 -1.65
C TYR A 154 -5.56 19.84 -0.94
N LEU A 155 -4.50 20.65 -0.93
CA LEU A 155 -4.55 22.00 -0.35
C LEU A 155 -5.63 22.86 -1.01
N LEU A 156 -5.77 22.75 -2.33
CA LEU A 156 -6.70 23.55 -3.11
C LEU A 156 -8.18 23.22 -2.84
N TYR A 157 -8.46 22.08 -2.23
CA TYR A 157 -9.81 21.69 -1.83
C TYR A 157 -10.16 22.09 -0.39
N LYS A 158 -9.23 22.72 0.35
CA LYS A 158 -9.50 23.16 1.72
C LYS A 158 -10.45 24.35 1.77
N GLU A 159 -11.47 24.25 2.61
CA GLU A 159 -12.49 25.28 2.76
C GLU A 159 -12.02 26.52 3.51
N ASP A 160 -10.89 26.46 4.18
CA ASP A 160 -10.31 27.56 4.93
C ASP A 160 -9.06 28.15 4.26
N ILE A 161 -8.73 27.71 3.05
CA ILE A 161 -7.62 28.28 2.28
C ILE A 161 -7.86 29.77 2.01
N LYS A 162 -6.82 30.58 2.23
CA LYS A 162 -6.87 32.03 2.11
C LYS A 162 -6.35 32.49 0.76
N ARG A 163 -6.71 33.72 0.38
CA ARG A 163 -6.30 34.31 -0.90
C ARG A 163 -4.78 34.37 -1.04
N HIS A 164 -4.04 34.82 -0.02
CA HIS A 164 -2.57 34.92 -0.10
C HIS A 164 -1.90 33.55 -0.21
N GLN A 165 -2.47 32.50 0.39
CA GLN A 165 -2.01 31.12 0.24
C GLN A 165 -2.20 30.62 -1.20
N LEU A 166 -3.33 30.94 -1.84
CA LEU A 166 -3.55 30.64 -3.25
C LEU A 166 -2.57 31.40 -4.16
N GLU A 167 -2.25 32.66 -3.84
CA GLU A 167 -1.23 33.44 -4.56
C GLU A 167 0.15 32.77 -4.44
N TYR A 168 0.51 32.30 -3.24
CA TYR A 168 1.74 31.55 -3.02
C TYR A 168 1.78 30.25 -3.83
N ILE A 169 0.72 29.44 -3.81
CA ILE A 169 0.64 28.21 -4.62
C ILE A 169 0.72 28.51 -6.12
N TYR A 170 0.11 29.61 -6.58
CA TYR A 170 0.21 30.03 -7.98
C TYR A 170 1.65 30.33 -8.38
N GLN A 171 2.45 30.95 -7.51
CA GLN A 171 3.84 31.29 -7.79
C GLN A 171 4.78 30.09 -7.67
N HIS A 172 4.61 29.26 -6.63
CA HIS A 172 5.59 28.25 -6.23
C HIS A 172 5.16 26.80 -6.46
N GLY A 173 3.91 26.54 -6.86
CA GLY A 173 3.41 25.18 -7.07
C GLY A 173 4.27 24.37 -8.03
N THR A 174 4.56 23.11 -7.68
CA THR A 174 5.60 22.30 -8.35
C THR A 174 5.26 21.95 -9.80
N LYS A 175 3.97 21.88 -10.14
CA LYS A 175 3.49 21.56 -11.50
C LYS A 175 2.64 22.70 -12.05
N LYS A 176 2.72 22.91 -13.37
CA LYS A 176 1.91 23.88 -14.10
C LYS A 176 0.41 23.73 -13.84
N ARG A 177 -0.08 22.48 -13.74
CA ARG A 177 -1.48 22.18 -13.37
C ARG A 177 -1.87 22.80 -12.04
N ILE A 178 -1.07 22.59 -10.99
CA ILE A 178 -1.33 23.11 -9.63
C ILE A 178 -1.37 24.64 -9.65
N ARG A 179 -0.37 25.28 -10.28
CA ARG A 179 -0.34 26.74 -10.43
C ARG A 179 -1.57 27.27 -11.16
N ASN A 180 -1.98 26.61 -12.24
CA ASN A 180 -3.17 27.00 -13.00
C ASN A 180 -4.47 26.84 -12.20
N MET A 181 -4.61 25.78 -11.40
CA MET A 181 -5.77 25.59 -10.53
C MET A 181 -5.86 26.72 -9.51
N ALA A 182 -4.75 27.05 -8.84
CA ALA A 182 -4.69 28.17 -7.90
C ALA A 182 -5.07 29.51 -8.57
N LYS A 183 -4.51 29.78 -9.76
CA LYS A 183 -4.86 30.98 -10.55
C LYS A 183 -6.36 31.05 -10.87
N ASN A 184 -6.98 29.93 -11.25
CA ASN A 184 -8.40 29.88 -11.56
C ASN A 184 -9.24 30.17 -10.30
N MET A 185 -8.86 29.62 -9.15
CA MET A 185 -9.53 29.88 -7.88
C MET A 185 -9.47 31.36 -7.48
N LEU A 186 -8.33 32.03 -7.66
CA LEU A 186 -8.18 33.47 -7.40
C LEU A 186 -9.15 34.35 -8.21
N GLY A 187 -9.59 33.89 -9.38
CA GLY A 187 -10.60 34.58 -10.20
C GLY A 187 -12.05 34.32 -9.79
N SER A 188 -12.30 33.38 -8.87
CA SER A 188 -13.65 33.04 -8.42
C SER A 188 -14.21 34.08 -7.44
N ARG A 189 -15.54 34.22 -7.38
CA ARG A 189 -16.22 35.20 -6.50
C ARG A 189 -15.81 35.08 -5.03
N ARG A 190 -15.43 33.88 -4.59
CA ARG A 190 -15.04 33.60 -3.22
C ARG A 190 -13.75 34.31 -2.80
N TYR A 191 -12.86 34.58 -3.74
CA TYR A 191 -11.52 35.12 -3.46
C TYR A 191 -11.26 36.46 -4.13
N ARG A 192 -12.22 37.04 -4.85
CA ARG A 192 -12.16 38.44 -5.31
C ARG A 192 -12.38 39.38 -4.15
#